data_AF-A0A4R3EN40-F1
#
_entry.id   AF-A0A4R3EN40-F1
#
_cell.length_a   1.000
_cell.length_b   1.000
_cell.length_c   1.000
_cell.angle_alpha   90.00
_cell.angle_beta   90.00
_cell.angle_gamma   90.00
#
_symmetry.space_group_name_H-M   'P 1'
#
loop_
_entity.id
_entity.type
_entity.pdbx_description
1 polymer ?
#
loop_
_entity_poly.entity_id
_entity_poly.type
_entity_poly.pdbx_seq_one_letter_code
_entity_poly.pdbx_strand_id
1 'polypeptide(L)'
;MTSPFEKLSEVMTPAQVVAVFQSKGIIISERTLRERARGVGAYHTIGKAMFFLPEDLEALIEASKANPKVHHSSGQLTKKSAPARTKVVRCLPLDAREKGVLRQLYGKGRNSKVPTGELRNCGPDTEERLLARGFIKTCPMKKYPDRVGFYTLTEVGFAAASKETG
;
A
#
# COMPACT_ATOMS: atom_id res chain seq x y z
N MET A 1 -36.01 -28.76 7.42
CA MET A 1 -34.64 -28.79 8.01
C MET A 1 -33.71 -29.24 6.91
N THR A 2 -33.05 -28.31 6.22
CA THR A 2 -32.10 -28.65 5.15
C THR A 2 -30.91 -29.36 5.79
N SER A 3 -30.58 -30.54 5.29
CA SER A 3 -29.57 -31.38 5.93
C SER A 3 -28.18 -30.73 5.79
N PRO A 4 -27.29 -30.81 6.79
CA PRO A 4 -25.93 -30.26 6.67
C PRO A 4 -25.13 -30.85 5.50
N PHE A 5 -25.49 -32.05 5.05
CA PHE A 5 -24.82 -32.75 3.95
C PHE A 5 -25.25 -32.25 2.57
N GLU A 6 -26.47 -31.74 2.37
CA GLU A 6 -26.89 -31.16 1.09
C GLU A 6 -26.03 -29.93 0.74
N LYS A 7 -25.67 -29.12 1.73
CA LYS A 7 -24.81 -27.94 1.55
C LYS A 7 -23.39 -28.28 1.07
N LEU A 8 -22.93 -29.51 1.31
CA LEU A 8 -21.62 -29.97 0.85
C LEU A 8 -21.59 -30.21 -0.67
N SER A 9 -22.74 -30.45 -1.30
CA SER A 9 -22.83 -30.64 -2.76
C SER A 9 -22.62 -29.34 -3.55
N GLU A 10 -22.80 -28.19 -2.90
CA GLU A 10 -22.68 -26.86 -3.50
C GLU A 10 -21.29 -26.23 -3.30
N VAL A 11 -20.39 -26.96 -2.65
CA VAL A 11 -19.03 -26.50 -2.35
C VAL A 11 -18.22 -26.37 -3.65
N MET A 12 -17.66 -25.18 -3.88
CA MET A 12 -16.84 -24.89 -5.05
C MET A 12 -15.37 -24.67 -4.69
N THR A 13 -14.48 -25.20 -5.53
CA THR A 13 -13.05 -24.88 -5.46
C THR A 13 -12.76 -23.53 -6.12
N PRO A 14 -11.63 -22.87 -5.77
CA PRO A 14 -11.24 -21.60 -6.39
C PRO A 14 -11.17 -21.65 -7.92
N ALA A 15 -10.70 -22.77 -8.49
CA ALA A 15 -10.65 -22.95 -9.95
C ALA A 15 -12.05 -23.01 -10.58
N GLN A 16 -13.01 -23.71 -9.94
CA GLN A 16 -14.39 -23.76 -10.41
C GLN A 16 -15.07 -22.40 -10.36
N VAL A 17 -14.83 -21.62 -9.29
CA VAL A 17 -15.37 -20.26 -9.16
C VAL A 17 -14.84 -19.35 -10.26
N VAL A 18 -13.54 -19.43 -10.57
CA VAL A 18 -12.95 -18.66 -11.69
C VAL A 18 -13.60 -19.01 -13.01
N ALA A 19 -13.86 -20.29 -13.30
CA ALA A 19 -14.53 -20.71 -14.53
C ALA A 19 -15.97 -20.15 -14.63
N VAL A 20 -16.72 -20.13 -13.53
CA VAL A 20 -18.06 -19.53 -13.47
C VAL A 20 -18.01 -18.01 -13.63
N PHE A 21 -17.00 -17.35 -13.07
CA PHE A 21 -16.83 -15.91 -13.26
C PHE A 21 -16.46 -15.58 -14.69
N GLN A 22 -15.59 -16.37 -15.31
CA GLN A 22 -15.20 -16.20 -16.71
C GLN A 22 -16.39 -16.38 -17.66
N SER A 23 -17.27 -17.36 -17.43
CA SER A 23 -18.49 -17.53 -18.24
C SER A 23 -19.47 -16.36 -18.09
N LYS A 24 -19.43 -15.65 -16.96
CA LYS A 24 -20.17 -14.41 -16.71
C LYS A 24 -19.44 -13.15 -17.20
N GLY A 25 -18.31 -13.29 -17.89
CA GLY A 25 -17.52 -12.18 -18.42
C GLY A 25 -16.59 -11.50 -17.40
N ILE A 26 -16.44 -12.06 -16.20
CA ILE A 26 -15.56 -11.56 -15.15
C ILE A 26 -14.21 -12.28 -15.24
N ILE A 27 -13.19 -11.57 -15.70
CA ILE A 27 -11.83 -12.11 -15.81
C ILE A 27 -11.08 -11.87 -14.49
N ILE A 28 -10.90 -12.91 -13.69
CA ILE A 28 -10.12 -12.86 -12.44
C ILE A 28 -9.20 -14.07 -12.34
N SER A 29 -7.98 -13.87 -11.85
CA SER A 29 -7.06 -14.99 -11.60
C SER A 29 -7.41 -15.71 -10.30
N GLU A 30 -7.15 -17.02 -10.25
CA GLU A 30 -7.35 -17.81 -9.03
C GLU A 30 -6.58 -17.25 -7.83
N ARG A 31 -5.38 -16.71 -8.08
CA ARG A 31 -4.57 -16.05 -7.05
C ARG A 31 -5.29 -14.82 -6.49
N THR A 32 -5.80 -13.95 -7.36
CA THR A 32 -6.53 -12.74 -6.95
C THR A 32 -7.79 -13.10 -6.16
N LEU A 33 -8.50 -14.14 -6.57
CA LEU A 33 -9.68 -14.64 -5.86
C LEU A 33 -9.31 -15.12 -4.44
N ARG A 34 -8.26 -15.94 -4.31
CA ARG A 34 -7.77 -16.45 -3.02
C ARG A 34 -7.29 -15.34 -2.09
N GLU A 35 -6.58 -14.35 -2.62
CA GLU A 35 -6.11 -13.19 -1.84
C GLU A 35 -7.30 -12.37 -1.31
N ARG A 36 -8.31 -12.12 -2.15
CA ARG A 36 -9.53 -11.41 -1.73
C ARG A 36 -10.33 -12.18 -0.70
N ALA A 37 -10.52 -13.48 -0.91
CA ALA A 37 -11.20 -14.35 0.04
C ALA A 37 -10.55 -14.30 1.43
N ARG A 38 -9.22 -14.32 1.49
CA ARG A 38 -8.47 -14.16 2.75
C ARG A 38 -8.65 -12.79 3.39
N GLY A 39 -8.70 -11.73 2.60
CA GLY A 39 -8.93 -10.37 3.10
C GLY A 39 -10.33 -10.16 3.66
N VAL A 40 -11.33 -10.84 3.10
CA VAL A 40 -12.74 -10.77 3.55
C VAL A 40 -13.04 -11.78 4.66
N GLY A 41 -12.32 -12.91 4.69
CA GLY A 41 -12.63 -14.05 5.56
C GLY A 41 -13.77 -14.94 5.03
N ALA A 42 -14.18 -14.75 3.77
CA ALA A 42 -15.25 -15.50 3.11
C ALA A 42 -14.68 -16.73 2.38
N TYR A 43 -14.33 -17.75 3.15
CA TYR A 43 -13.90 -19.06 2.65
C TYR A 43 -13.90 -20.11 3.77
N HIS A 44 -13.93 -21.37 3.38
CA HIS A 44 -13.71 -22.50 4.28
C HIS A 44 -12.42 -23.25 3.93
N THR A 45 -11.81 -23.87 4.93
CA THR A 45 -10.63 -24.71 4.76
C THR A 45 -10.87 -26.11 5.30
N ILE A 46 -10.52 -27.11 4.50
CA ILE A 46 -10.44 -28.51 4.93
C ILE A 46 -8.99 -28.95 4.68
N GLY A 47 -8.24 -29.13 5.76
CA GLY A 47 -6.78 -29.31 5.69
C GLY A 47 -6.10 -28.09 5.06
N LYS A 48 -5.39 -28.31 3.94
CA LYS A 48 -4.69 -27.25 3.18
C LYS A 48 -5.53 -26.69 2.02
N ALA A 49 -6.64 -27.34 1.68
CA ALA A 49 -7.50 -26.92 0.58
C ALA A 49 -8.50 -25.85 1.04
N MET A 50 -8.74 -24.88 0.17
CA MET A 50 -9.70 -23.80 0.37
C MET A 50 -10.91 -24.08 -0.52
N PHE A 51 -12.10 -23.82 0.01
CA PHE A 51 -13.38 -24.00 -0.64
C PHE A 51 -14.27 -22.78 -0.41
N PHE A 52 -15.24 -22.62 -1.29
CA PHE A 52 -16.26 -21.58 -1.22
C PHE A 52 -17.62 -22.23 -1.18
N LEU A 53 -18.43 -21.83 -0.21
CA LEU A 53 -19.86 -22.04 -0.25
C LEU A 53 -20.53 -20.90 -1.04
N PRO A 54 -21.78 -21.08 -1.51
CA PRO A 54 -22.53 -20.01 -2.15
C PRO A 54 -22.61 -18.73 -1.29
N GLU A 55 -22.77 -18.87 0.03
CA GLU A 55 -22.81 -17.75 0.96
C GLU A 55 -21.47 -16.97 1.00
N ASP A 56 -20.33 -17.67 0.87
CA ASP A 56 -19.01 -17.03 0.81
C ASP A 56 -18.86 -16.21 -0.47
N LEU A 57 -19.39 -16.71 -1.60
CA LEU A 57 -19.33 -16.01 -2.88
C LEU A 57 -20.18 -14.74 -2.84
N GLU A 58 -21.35 -14.80 -2.23
CA GLU A 58 -22.18 -13.62 -1.99
C GLU A 58 -21.45 -12.58 -1.13
N ALA A 59 -20.85 -13.01 -0.02
CA ALA A 59 -20.05 -12.13 0.84
C ALA A 59 -18.86 -11.51 0.09
N LEU A 60 -18.19 -12.27 -0.78
CA LEU A 60 -17.07 -11.80 -1.59
C LEU A 60 -17.50 -10.78 -2.65
N ILE A 61 -18.64 -11.02 -3.30
CA ILE A 61 -19.24 -10.10 -4.27
C ILE A 61 -19.69 -8.81 -3.56
N GLU A 62 -20.35 -8.92 -2.42
CA GLU A 62 -20.84 -7.78 -1.64
C GLU A 62 -19.68 -6.93 -1.10
N ALA A 63 -18.65 -7.58 -0.54
CA ALA A 63 -17.42 -6.91 -0.16
C ALA A 63 -16.74 -6.20 -1.35
N SER A 64 -16.88 -6.73 -2.57
CA SER A 64 -16.38 -6.05 -3.77
C SER A 64 -17.20 -4.83 -4.18
N LYS A 65 -18.48 -4.74 -3.83
CA LYS A 65 -19.31 -3.54 -4.04
C LYS A 65 -19.01 -2.46 -2.99
N ALA A 66 -18.78 -2.88 -1.75
CA ALA A 66 -18.44 -2.01 -0.63
C ALA A 66 -16.99 -1.54 -0.69
N ASN A 67 -16.65 -0.74 -1.72
CA ASN A 67 -15.35 -0.15 -2.05
C ASN A 67 -14.25 -0.30 -0.97
N PRO A 68 -13.58 -1.46 -0.88
CA PRO A 68 -12.39 -1.56 -0.08
C PRO A 68 -11.28 -0.96 -0.92
N LYS A 69 -10.87 0.25 -0.56
CA LYS A 69 -9.58 0.81 -0.95
C LYS A 69 -8.47 -0.06 -0.35
N VAL A 70 -8.26 -1.24 -0.90
CA VAL A 70 -7.13 -2.09 -0.57
C VAL A 70 -6.43 -2.41 -1.88
N HIS A 71 -5.54 -1.52 -2.26
CA HIS A 71 -4.55 -1.76 -3.29
C HIS A 71 -3.57 -2.84 -2.80
N HIS A 72 -3.87 -4.10 -3.07
CA HIS A 72 -2.83 -5.11 -3.20
C HIS A 72 -2.46 -5.21 -4.69
N SER A 73 -1.62 -4.28 -5.16
CA SER A 73 -0.96 -4.42 -6.44
C SER A 73 0.53 -4.65 -6.22
N SER A 74 0.95 -5.90 -6.39
CA SER A 74 2.26 -6.16 -6.97
C SER A 74 2.25 -5.60 -8.40
N GLY A 75 2.78 -4.39 -8.57
CA GLY A 75 3.14 -3.80 -9.85
C GLY A 75 1.98 -3.21 -10.65
N GLN A 76 1.82 -1.89 -10.59
CA GLN A 76 1.79 -0.98 -11.75
C GLN A 76 1.38 0.43 -11.30
N LEU A 77 2.25 1.41 -11.59
CA LEU A 77 1.98 2.84 -11.41
C LEU A 77 0.84 3.26 -12.33
N THR A 78 -0.23 3.84 -11.77
CA THR A 78 -1.02 4.83 -12.50
C THR A 78 -1.06 6.12 -11.69
N LYS A 79 -0.53 7.18 -12.30
CA LYS A 79 -0.59 8.54 -11.80
C LYS A 79 -2.05 8.98 -11.84
N LYS A 80 -2.70 9.11 -10.69
CA LYS A 80 -3.90 9.93 -10.57
C LYS A 80 -3.68 10.91 -9.43
N SER A 81 -3.30 12.11 -9.84
CA SER A 81 -3.36 13.35 -9.07
C SER A 81 -4.74 13.46 -8.41
N ALA A 82 -4.78 13.29 -7.09
CA ALA A 82 -5.90 13.68 -6.25
C ALA A 82 -5.55 15.01 -5.56
N PRO A 83 -6.51 15.93 -5.38
CA PRO A 83 -6.24 17.30 -4.96
C PRO A 83 -5.71 17.37 -3.54
N ALA A 84 -4.80 18.32 -3.32
CA ALA A 84 -4.14 18.66 -2.07
C ALA A 84 -5.12 18.68 -0.89
N ARG A 85 -5.19 17.56 -0.16
CA ARG A 85 -5.63 17.60 1.24
C ARG A 85 -4.43 18.03 2.03
N THR A 86 -4.40 19.30 2.42
CA THR A 86 -3.47 19.85 3.41
C THR A 86 -3.65 19.07 4.71
N LYS A 87 -3.01 17.90 4.81
CA LYS A 87 -2.93 17.16 6.06
C LYS A 87 -2.07 18.05 6.94
N VAL A 88 -2.68 18.63 7.97
CA VAL A 88 -1.96 19.29 9.05
C VAL A 88 -1.12 18.21 9.71
N VAL A 89 0.13 18.03 9.27
CA VAL A 89 1.09 17.09 9.86
C VAL A 89 1.68 17.74 11.11
N ARG A 90 0.82 18.08 12.06
CA ARG A 90 1.25 18.33 13.43
C ARG A 90 0.81 17.14 14.25
N CYS A 91 1.78 16.51 14.91
CA CYS A 91 1.61 15.54 16.00
C CYS A 91 1.49 14.04 15.66
N LEU A 92 1.53 13.59 14.40
CA LEU A 92 1.68 12.15 14.13
C LEU A 92 3.13 11.70 14.37
N PRO A 93 3.36 10.52 15.00
CA PRO A 93 4.72 9.97 15.12
C PRO A 93 5.34 9.79 13.72
N LEU A 94 6.67 9.86 13.65
CA LEU A 94 7.41 9.58 12.43
C LEU A 94 7.22 8.11 12.04
N ASP A 95 6.84 7.83 10.79
CA ASP A 95 6.77 6.47 10.26
C ASP A 95 8.18 5.85 10.18
N ALA A 96 8.28 4.52 10.26
CA ALA A 96 9.56 3.81 10.14
C ALA A 96 10.37 4.20 8.88
N ARG A 97 9.67 4.50 7.77
CA ARG A 97 10.26 4.99 6.52
C ARG A 97 10.81 6.41 6.66
N GLU A 98 10.06 7.32 7.28
CA GLU A 98 10.52 8.69 7.54
C GLU A 98 11.77 8.68 8.45
N LYS A 99 11.76 7.86 9.51
CA LYS A 99 12.91 7.66 10.40
C LYS A 99 14.13 7.11 9.65
N GLY A 100 13.93 6.13 8.77
CA GLY A 100 14.99 5.54 7.96
C GLY A 100 15.63 6.53 6.98
N VAL A 101 14.83 7.42 6.40
CA VAL A 101 15.31 8.51 5.54
C VAL A 101 16.08 9.55 6.34
N LEU A 102 15.56 9.96 7.51
CA LEU A 102 16.24 10.91 8.38
C LEU A 102 17.60 10.40 8.86
N ARG A 103 17.71 9.10 9.19
CA ARG A 103 19.00 8.48 9.54
C ARG A 103 20.01 8.51 8.40
N GLN A 104 19.57 8.24 7.16
CA GLN A 104 20.43 8.32 5.98
C GLN A 104 20.94 9.75 5.75
N LEU A 105 20.04 10.74 5.89
CA LEU A 105 20.41 12.16 5.75
C LEU A 105 21.34 12.61 6.89
N TYR A 106 21.09 12.17 8.12
CA TYR A 106 21.92 12.47 9.28
C TYR A 106 23.34 11.94 9.11
N GLY A 107 23.48 10.70 8.61
CA GLY A 107 24.79 10.10 8.31
C GLY A 107 25.59 10.83 7.22
N LYS A 108 24.94 11.63 6.37
CA LYS A 108 25.60 12.43 5.33
C LYS A 108 26.01 13.83 5.79
N GLY A 109 25.57 14.26 6.98
CA GLY A 109 25.91 15.54 7.58
C GLY A 109 24.89 16.66 7.35
N ARG A 110 25.01 17.71 8.17
CA ARG A 110 24.10 18.86 8.18
C ARG A 110 24.20 19.65 6.88
N ASN A 111 23.06 20.00 6.28
CA ASN A 111 22.95 20.74 5.00
C ASN A 111 23.59 20.05 3.78
N SER A 112 23.92 18.76 3.86
CA SER A 112 24.42 18.01 2.71
C SER A 112 23.33 17.88 1.64
N LYS A 113 23.70 18.19 0.38
CA LYS A 113 22.82 17.97 -0.77
C LYS A 113 22.88 16.50 -1.14
N VAL A 114 21.87 15.74 -0.76
CA VAL A 114 21.79 14.31 -1.06
C VAL A 114 20.96 14.13 -2.34
N PRO A 115 21.54 13.53 -3.41
CA PRO A 115 20.80 13.25 -4.63
C PRO A 115 19.63 12.29 -4.36
N THR A 116 18.52 12.46 -5.08
CA THR A 116 17.33 11.61 -4.91
C THR A 116 17.63 10.11 -5.08
N GLY A 117 18.55 9.75 -5.97
CA GLY A 117 18.93 8.35 -6.18
C GLY A 117 19.74 7.70 -5.05
N GLU A 118 20.33 8.48 -4.15
CA GLU A 118 21.12 7.96 -3.03
C GLU A 118 20.27 7.63 -1.80
N LEU A 119 19.06 8.20 -1.72
CA LEU A 119 18.09 7.96 -0.67
C LEU A 119 17.28 6.70 -0.93
N ARG A 120 17.54 5.65 -0.15
CA ARG A 120 16.76 4.41 -0.22
C ARG A 120 15.44 4.57 0.52
N ASN A 121 14.38 4.00 -0.05
CA ASN A 121 13.03 3.96 0.51
C ASN A 121 12.35 5.33 0.72
N CYS A 122 12.80 6.37 0.03
CA CYS A 122 12.12 7.66 -0.03
C CYS A 122 11.10 7.66 -1.18
N GLY A 123 9.87 7.21 -0.88
CA GLY A 123 8.75 7.28 -1.83
C GLY A 123 8.09 8.67 -1.84
N PRO A 124 7.24 8.98 -2.85
CA PRO A 124 6.59 10.29 -2.98
C PRO A 124 5.77 10.67 -1.73
N ASP A 125 5.08 9.71 -1.12
CA ASP A 125 4.32 9.94 0.13
C ASP A 125 5.22 10.27 1.33
N THR A 126 6.43 9.73 1.37
CA THR A 126 7.39 9.96 2.47
C THR A 126 8.06 11.32 2.29
N GLU A 127 8.42 11.65 1.05
CA GLU A 127 8.94 12.97 0.69
C GLU A 127 7.94 14.09 1.03
N GLU A 128 6.67 13.94 0.62
CA GLU A 128 5.63 14.93 0.88
C GLU A 128 5.44 15.17 2.38
N ARG A 129 5.47 14.10 3.19
CA ARG A 129 5.35 14.25 4.66
C ARG A 129 6.58 14.90 5.29
N LEU A 130 7.78 14.55 4.86
CA LEU A 130 9.02 15.16 5.38
C LEU A 130 9.09 16.65 5.00
N LEU A 131 8.64 17.02 3.79
CA LEU A 131 8.49 18.40 3.35
C LEU A 131 7.42 19.14 4.17
N ALA A 132 6.25 18.53 4.36
CA ALA A 132 5.15 19.11 5.13
C ALA A 132 5.52 19.34 6.61
N ARG A 133 6.35 18.46 7.19
CA ARG A 133 6.92 18.62 8.54
C ARG A 133 8.09 19.61 8.59
N GLY A 134 8.60 20.05 7.44
CA GLY A 134 9.75 20.96 7.34
C GLY A 134 11.09 20.32 7.68
N PHE A 135 11.21 18.99 7.64
CA PHE A 135 12.44 18.27 7.94
C PHE A 135 13.44 18.26 6.78
N ILE A 136 12.93 18.32 5.54
CA ILE A 136 13.75 18.38 4.34
C ILE A 136 13.31 19.55 3.46
N LYS A 137 14.23 20.04 2.64
CA LYS A 137 13.94 20.93 1.52
C LYS A 137 14.35 20.23 0.23
N THR A 138 13.51 20.36 -0.79
CA THR A 138 13.79 19.87 -2.14
C THR A 138 14.36 20.99 -2.99
N CYS A 139 15.38 20.67 -3.78
CA CYS A 139 15.92 21.56 -4.79
C CYS A 139 15.75 20.93 -6.18
N PRO A 140 15.18 21.66 -7.15
CA PRO A 140 15.04 21.17 -8.51
C PRO A 140 16.41 21.05 -9.20
N MET A 141 16.54 20.13 -10.16
CA MET A 141 17.77 20.02 -10.97
C MET A 141 17.85 21.15 -12.00
N LYS A 142 19.04 21.73 -12.22
CA LYS A 142 19.28 22.72 -13.29
C LYS A 142 18.87 22.23 -14.68
N LYS A 143 19.02 20.92 -14.95
CA LYS A 143 18.73 20.32 -16.26
C LYS A 143 17.25 19.96 -16.46
N TYR A 144 16.52 19.70 -15.38
CA TYR A 144 15.10 19.31 -15.40
C TYR A 144 14.42 19.94 -14.19
N PRO A 145 13.86 21.17 -14.32
CA PRO A 145 13.27 21.88 -13.20
C PRO A 145 12.03 21.17 -12.62
N ASP A 146 11.36 20.36 -13.44
CA ASP A 146 10.19 19.57 -13.05
C ASP A 146 10.52 18.36 -12.15
N ARG A 147 11.82 18.09 -11.93
CA ARG A 147 12.28 16.95 -11.12
C ARG A 147 13.06 17.42 -9.90
N VAL A 148 12.76 16.77 -8.78
CA VAL A 148 13.54 16.91 -7.55
C VAL A 148 14.91 16.30 -7.77
N GLY A 149 15.94 17.11 -7.59
CA GLY A 149 17.33 16.69 -7.78
C GLY A 149 18.02 16.31 -6.50
N PHE A 150 17.84 17.16 -5.48
CA PHE A 150 18.55 17.06 -4.23
C PHE A 150 17.61 17.32 -3.06
N TYR A 151 17.81 16.57 -1.98
CA TYR A 151 17.24 16.86 -0.69
C TYR A 151 18.31 17.44 0.22
N THR A 152 17.93 18.46 0.98
CA THR A 152 18.76 19.02 2.03
C THR A 152 18.02 18.91 3.34
N LEU A 153 18.67 18.34 4.36
CA LEU A 153 18.13 18.25 5.71
C LEU A 153 18.13 19.63 6.37
N THR A 154 16.99 20.04 6.91
CA THR A 154 16.85 21.32 7.63
C THR A 154 17.30 21.19 9.08
N GLU A 155 17.43 22.31 9.79
CA GLU A 155 17.73 22.31 11.23
C GLU A 155 16.69 21.54 12.05
N VAL A 156 15.42 21.68 11.69
CA VAL A 156 14.30 20.96 12.32
C VAL A 156 14.42 19.46 12.05
N GLY A 157 14.78 19.07 10.81
CA GLY A 157 15.01 17.67 10.46
C GLY A 157 16.22 17.07 11.15
N PHE A 158 17.28 17.85 11.34
CA PHE A 158 18.49 17.42 12.04
C PHE A 158 18.22 17.19 13.54
N ALA A 159 17.47 18.09 14.19
CA ALA A 159 17.05 17.94 15.58
C ALA A 159 16.07 16.78 15.80
N ALA A 160 15.23 16.47 14.80
CA ALA A 160 14.39 15.29 14.82
C ALA A 160 15.21 14.00 14.62
N ALA A 161 16.19 14.02 13.72
CA ALA A 161 17.03 12.87 13.44
C ALA A 161 17.96 12.50 14.62
N SER A 162 18.48 13.49 15.36
CA SER A 162 19.30 13.24 16.56
C SER A 162 18.52 12.55 17.67
N LYS A 163 17.23 12.91 17.87
CA LYS A 163 16.32 12.25 18.82
C LYS A 163 15.96 10.81 18.45
N GLU A 164 16.10 10.43 17.19
CA GLU A 164 15.76 9.11 16.66
C GLU A 164 16.98 8.18 16.52
N THR A 165 18.18 8.68 16.80
CA THR A 165 19.46 7.97 16.69
C THR A 165 20.15 7.75 18.04
N GLY A 166 19.70 8.45 19.10
CA GLY A 166 20.08 8.18 20.50
C GLY A 166 19.08 7.26 21.17
#